data_AF-A0A3Q3VWJ8-F1
#
_entry.id   AF-A0A3Q3VWJ8-F1
#
_cell.length_a   1.000
_cell.length_b   1.000
_cell.length_c   1.000
_cell.angle_alpha   90.00
_cell.angle_beta   90.00
_cell.angle_gamma   90.00
#
_symmetry.space_group_name_H-M   'P 1'
#
loop_
_entity.id
_entity.type
_entity.pdbx_description
1 polymer ?
#
loop_
_entity_poly.entity_id
_entity_poly.type
_entity_poly.pdbx_seq_one_letter_code
_entity_poly.pdbx_strand_id
1 'polypeptide(L)'
;MDSMLDNLSKNEFISICIRDPRLVREDHWHTHVDYEICLHTNSMCFRKKTSTVRRRYSEFVWLRHSLEQNALIIELPKLPPWNPFFSLRNTEQVLQRMKGMQEFLEIVLHAPLLLSDSRLHLFLQSDLSTAKIEKCALGKMRYTVAEAIQCSSSSDISRLGDKASGDSECERCNIERNSLHFKELFSNFCCRIDPVIFPSCSSTSSSGLGVSVDSSVRESPLPFESSDRDPELCGSLSES
;
A
#
# COMPACT_ATOMS: atom_id res chain seq x y z
N MET A 1 21.54 -10.20 36.62
CA MET A 1 20.54 -11.22 36.21
C MET A 1 19.59 -10.68 35.13
N ASP A 2 19.85 -9.47 34.61
CA ASP A 2 18.98 -8.76 33.65
C ASP A 2 19.17 -9.20 32.19
N SER A 3 20.23 -9.95 31.88
CA SER A 3 20.55 -10.38 30.50
C SER A 3 19.65 -11.49 29.93
N MET A 4 18.88 -12.19 30.79
CA MET A 4 17.92 -13.20 30.35
C MET A 4 16.53 -12.61 30.05
N LEU A 5 16.15 -11.50 30.70
CA LEU A 5 14.90 -10.80 30.42
C LEU A 5 14.97 -10.02 29.08
N ASP A 6 16.15 -9.53 28.70
CA ASP A 6 16.40 -8.91 27.39
C ASP A 6 16.43 -9.90 26.21
N ASN A 7 16.50 -11.21 26.45
CA ASN A 7 16.40 -12.21 25.38
C ASN A 7 14.95 -12.69 25.17
N LEU A 8 14.07 -12.54 26.16
CA LEU A 8 12.65 -12.88 26.00
C LEU A 8 11.88 -11.78 25.25
N SER A 9 12.37 -10.54 25.29
CA SER A 9 11.88 -9.41 24.48
C SER A 9 12.35 -9.42 23.01
N LYS A 10 13.22 -10.37 22.61
CA LYS A 10 13.84 -10.43 21.26
C LYS A 10 13.06 -11.19 20.20
N ASN A 11 12.06 -12.01 20.55
CA ASN A 11 11.30 -12.71 19.52
C ASN A 11 10.28 -11.77 18.89
N GLU A 12 10.48 -11.49 17.61
CA GLU A 12 9.53 -10.73 16.80
C GLU A 12 8.22 -11.50 16.67
N PHE A 13 7.09 -10.82 16.91
CA PHE A 13 5.75 -11.37 16.77
C PHE A 13 4.85 -10.37 16.07
N ILE A 14 3.92 -10.90 15.28
CA ILE A 14 2.81 -10.15 14.69
C ILE A 14 1.54 -10.92 15.04
N SER A 15 0.74 -10.36 15.94
CA SER A 15 -0.55 -10.90 16.34
C SER A 15 -1.66 -10.09 15.70
N ILE A 16 -2.61 -10.77 15.06
CA ILE A 16 -3.78 -10.14 14.44
C ILE A 16 -5.04 -10.88 14.88
N CYS A 17 -6.10 -10.13 15.16
CA CYS A 17 -7.41 -10.70 15.39
C CYS A 17 -8.48 -9.88 14.67
N ILE A 18 -9.49 -10.56 14.13
CA ILE A 18 -10.68 -9.93 13.56
C ILE A 18 -11.88 -10.29 14.43
N ARG A 19 -12.61 -9.27 14.88
CA ARG A 19 -13.68 -9.44 15.86
C ARG A 19 -14.79 -8.40 15.67
N ASP A 20 -15.78 -8.48 16.56
CA ASP A 20 -16.83 -7.47 16.70
C ASP A 20 -17.51 -7.08 15.36
N PRO A 21 -18.17 -8.06 14.70
CA PRO A 21 -18.89 -7.78 13.47
C PRO A 21 -20.05 -6.82 13.77
N ARG A 22 -20.10 -5.68 13.07
CA ARG A 22 -21.18 -4.70 13.23
C ARG A 22 -21.91 -4.47 11.93
N LEU A 23 -23.23 -4.34 12.04
CA LEU A 23 -24.07 -3.95 10.92
C LEU A 23 -24.05 -2.42 10.79
N VAL A 24 -23.39 -1.94 9.74
CA VAL A 24 -23.28 -0.52 9.42
C VAL A 24 -24.31 -0.16 8.36
N ARG A 25 -25.07 0.91 8.61
CA ARG A 25 -25.98 1.52 7.63
C ARG A 25 -25.36 2.84 7.20
N GLU A 26 -24.83 2.85 5.98
CA GLU A 26 -24.22 4.05 5.38
C GLU A 26 -25.33 4.95 4.82
N ASP A 27 -26.31 4.35 4.13
CA ASP A 27 -27.53 4.97 3.63
C ASP A 27 -28.74 4.06 3.81
N HIS A 28 -29.94 4.53 3.46
CA HIS A 28 -31.20 3.76 3.49
C HIS A 28 -31.15 2.44 2.69
N TRP A 29 -30.25 2.33 1.70
CA TRP A 29 -30.12 1.18 0.81
C TRP A 29 -28.76 0.45 0.94
N HIS A 30 -27.78 1.08 1.60
CA HIS A 30 -26.41 0.57 1.68
C HIS A 30 -26.12 0.12 3.11
N THR A 31 -26.51 -1.13 3.38
CA THR A 31 -26.17 -1.82 4.63
C THR A 31 -25.05 -2.83 4.36
N HIS A 32 -24.03 -2.83 5.20
CA HIS A 32 -22.93 -3.79 5.15
C HIS A 32 -22.51 -4.22 6.55
N VAL A 33 -21.70 -5.28 6.62
CA VAL A 33 -21.05 -5.69 7.87
C VAL A 33 -19.58 -5.33 7.77
N ASP A 34 -19.11 -4.58 8.76
CA ASP A 34 -17.69 -4.31 8.98
C ASP A 34 -17.19 -5.12 10.19
N TYR A 35 -15.87 -5.22 10.28
CA TYR A 35 -15.20 -5.99 11.31
C TYR A 35 -14.09 -5.16 11.93
N GLU A 36 -13.91 -5.29 13.24
CA GLU A 36 -12.77 -4.71 13.93
C GLU A 36 -11.54 -5.58 13.69
N ILE A 37 -10.51 -5.01 13.07
CA ILE A 37 -9.19 -5.62 12.95
C ILE A 37 -8.31 -5.03 14.03
N CYS A 38 -7.70 -5.88 14.86
CA CYS A 38 -6.70 -5.45 15.83
C CYS A 38 -5.37 -6.11 15.56
N LEU A 39 -4.34 -5.27 15.43
CA LEU A 39 -2.96 -5.66 15.25
C LEU A 39 -2.20 -5.35 16.54
N HIS A 40 -1.42 -6.30 17.02
CA HIS A 40 -0.44 -6.11 18.08
C HIS A 40 0.88 -6.75 17.67
N THR A 41 1.97 -5.98 17.70
CA THR A 41 3.26 -6.44 17.20
C THR A 41 4.41 -5.68 17.83
N ASN A 42 5.55 -6.35 18.00
CA ASN A 42 6.83 -5.70 18.26
C ASN A 42 7.68 -5.53 16.98
N SER A 43 7.22 -6.05 15.84
CA SER A 43 7.90 -5.99 14.54
C SER A 43 8.24 -4.57 14.11
N MET A 44 9.39 -4.41 13.46
CA MET A 44 9.83 -3.14 12.88
C MET A 44 9.21 -2.86 11.51
N CYS A 45 8.57 -3.87 10.89
CA CYS A 45 7.81 -3.68 9.66
C CYS A 45 6.62 -2.74 9.86
N PHE A 46 6.09 -2.66 11.09
CA PHE A 46 4.93 -1.87 11.44
C PHE A 46 5.28 -0.58 12.16
N ARG A 47 4.62 0.51 11.78
CA ARG A 47 4.86 1.83 12.38
C ARG A 47 4.17 1.99 13.74
N LYS A 48 2.92 1.54 13.87
CA LYS A 48 2.24 1.40 15.17
C LYS A 48 2.46 0.00 15.74
N LYS A 49 2.76 -0.10 17.04
CA LYS A 49 2.86 -1.39 17.76
C LYS A 49 1.49 -1.97 18.10
N THR A 50 0.47 -1.13 18.13
CA THR A 50 -0.94 -1.50 18.23
C THR A 50 -1.76 -0.67 17.26
N SER A 51 -2.67 -1.28 16.52
CA SER A 51 -3.66 -0.57 15.73
C SER A 51 -5.01 -1.29 15.76
N THR A 52 -6.08 -0.50 15.74
CA THR A 52 -7.45 -0.98 15.61
C THR A 52 -8.10 -0.20 14.47
N VAL A 53 -8.58 -0.90 13.45
CA VAL A 53 -9.25 -0.32 12.29
C VAL A 53 -10.51 -1.11 11.98
N ARG A 54 -11.50 -0.49 11.35
CA ARG A 54 -12.71 -1.18 10.89
C ARG A 54 -12.70 -1.32 9.38
N ARG A 55 -12.92 -2.55 8.90
CA ARG A 55 -12.89 -2.89 7.47
C ARG A 55 -14.03 -3.83 7.11
N ARG A 56 -14.60 -3.67 5.92
CA ARG A 56 -15.62 -4.58 5.37
C ARG A 56 -15.01 -5.57 4.39
N TYR A 57 -15.70 -6.68 4.15
CA TYR A 57 -15.20 -7.78 3.30
C TYR A 57 -14.77 -7.33 1.89
N SER A 58 -15.48 -6.39 1.24
CA SER A 58 -15.08 -5.94 -0.11
C SER A 58 -13.72 -5.23 -0.11
N GLU A 59 -13.31 -4.61 1.00
CA GLU A 59 -11.99 -3.99 1.10
C GLU A 59 -10.89 -5.04 1.24
N PHE A 60 -11.17 -6.20 1.84
CA PHE A 60 -10.26 -7.35 1.82
C PHE A 60 -10.09 -7.90 0.40
N VAL A 61 -11.18 -7.99 -0.38
CA VAL A 61 -11.11 -8.40 -1.79
C VAL A 61 -10.21 -7.43 -2.58
N TRP A 62 -10.38 -6.12 -2.37
CA TRP A 62 -9.50 -5.11 -2.94
C TRP A 62 -8.05 -5.27 -2.49
N LEU A 63 -7.80 -5.52 -1.20
CA LEU A 63 -6.45 -5.72 -0.67
C LEU A 63 -5.77 -6.93 -1.30
N ARG A 64 -6.45 -8.07 -1.37
CA ARG A 64 -5.92 -9.29 -2.00
C ARG A 64 -5.54 -9.00 -3.45
N HIS A 65 -6.44 -8.40 -4.23
CA HIS A 65 -6.15 -8.06 -5.62
C HIS A 65 -4.97 -7.10 -5.75
N SER A 66 -4.92 -6.08 -4.88
CA SER A 66 -3.83 -5.09 -4.85
C SER A 66 -2.48 -5.77 -4.61
N LEU A 67 -2.40 -6.64 -3.59
CA LEU A 67 -1.18 -7.40 -3.28
C LEU A 67 -0.78 -8.33 -4.43
N GLU A 68 -1.74 -8.95 -5.10
CA GLU A 68 -1.51 -9.86 -6.24
C GLU A 68 -0.80 -9.14 -7.40
N GLN A 69 -1.15 -7.88 -7.66
CA GLN A 69 -0.50 -7.08 -8.70
C GLN A 69 0.97 -6.76 -8.40
N ASN A 70 1.36 -6.71 -7.13
CA ASN A 70 2.73 -6.38 -6.72
C ASN A 70 3.59 -7.62 -6.44
N ALA A 71 2.98 -8.78 -6.19
CA ALA A 71 3.65 -10.00 -5.77
C ALA A 71 3.38 -11.16 -6.75
N LEU A 72 3.68 -10.95 -8.04
CA LEU A 72 3.35 -11.87 -9.14
C LEU A 72 3.88 -13.31 -8.99
N ILE A 73 4.83 -13.55 -8.08
CA ILE A 73 5.46 -14.86 -7.83
C ILE A 73 4.82 -15.58 -6.64
N ILE A 74 4.11 -14.86 -5.75
CA ILE A 74 3.57 -15.43 -4.51
C ILE A 74 2.12 -15.84 -4.69
N GLU A 75 1.81 -17.09 -4.38
CA GLU A 75 0.42 -17.53 -4.25
C GLU A 75 -0.22 -16.91 -3.00
N LEU A 76 -1.10 -15.92 -3.20
CA LEU A 76 -1.83 -15.31 -2.10
C LEU A 76 -2.90 -16.25 -1.54
N PRO A 77 -3.07 -16.29 -0.20
CA PRO A 77 -4.14 -17.04 0.43
C PRO A 77 -5.50 -16.63 -0.14
N LYS A 78 -6.40 -17.62 -0.22
CA LYS A 78 -7.77 -17.38 -0.69
C LYS A 78 -8.55 -16.72 0.43
N LEU A 79 -9.30 -15.66 0.08
CA LEU A 79 -10.32 -15.14 0.97
C LEU A 79 -11.51 -16.11 1.03
N PRO A 80 -12.37 -16.03 2.07
CA PRO A 80 -13.67 -16.68 2.06
C PRO A 80 -14.37 -16.40 0.72
N PRO A 81 -14.93 -17.41 0.05
CA PRO A 81 -15.52 -17.21 -1.27
C PRO A 81 -16.66 -16.19 -1.20
N TRP A 82 -16.82 -15.43 -2.28
CA TRP A 82 -18.00 -14.60 -2.43
C TRP A 82 -19.24 -15.50 -2.50
N ASN A 83 -20.24 -15.20 -1.66
CA ASN A 83 -21.47 -15.96 -1.59
C ASN A 83 -22.65 -15.06 -2.01
N PRO A 84 -23.33 -15.33 -3.14
CA PRO A 84 -24.49 -14.54 -3.58
C PRO A 84 -25.67 -14.61 -2.61
N PHE A 85 -25.76 -15.67 -1.81
CA PHE A 85 -26.81 -15.86 -0.79
C PHE A 85 -26.33 -15.51 0.62
N PHE A 86 -25.30 -14.66 0.73
CA PHE A 86 -24.80 -14.23 2.03
C PHE A 86 -25.83 -13.36 2.75
N SER A 87 -26.27 -13.82 3.93
CA SER A 87 -27.19 -13.07 4.78
C SER A 87 -26.43 -12.33 5.86
N LEU A 88 -26.50 -10.99 5.84
CA LEU A 88 -25.90 -10.12 6.87
C LEU A 88 -26.46 -10.39 8.27
N ARG A 89 -27.64 -11.04 8.38
CA ARG A 89 -28.30 -11.38 9.64
C ARG A 89 -27.99 -12.79 10.13
N ASN A 90 -27.34 -13.62 9.30
CA ASN A 90 -26.94 -14.97 9.69
C ASN A 90 -25.60 -14.90 10.41
N THR A 91 -25.63 -15.01 11.74
CA THR A 91 -24.44 -14.94 12.59
C THR A 91 -23.40 -15.99 12.22
N GLU A 92 -23.80 -17.21 11.86
CA GLU A 92 -22.86 -18.28 11.48
C GLU A 92 -22.08 -17.91 10.22
N GLN A 93 -22.77 -17.43 9.18
CA GLN A 93 -22.11 -16.98 7.94
C GLN A 93 -21.18 -15.79 8.19
N VAL A 94 -21.59 -14.85 9.06
CA VAL A 94 -20.78 -13.69 9.43
C VAL A 94 -19.51 -14.11 10.17
N LEU A 95 -19.61 -15.06 11.12
CA LEU A 95 -18.47 -15.58 11.88
C LEU A 95 -17.54 -16.43 11.02
N GLN A 96 -18.07 -17.27 10.14
CA GLN A 96 -17.27 -18.05 9.18
C GLN A 96 -16.46 -17.14 8.25
N ARG A 97 -17.10 -16.08 7.72
CA ARG A 97 -16.40 -15.07 6.91
C ARG A 97 -15.33 -14.35 7.71
N MET A 98 -15.62 -13.96 8.95
CA MET A 98 -14.66 -13.32 9.85
C MET A 98 -13.43 -14.21 10.08
N LYS A 99 -13.64 -15.50 10.36
CA LYS A 99 -12.58 -16.48 10.57
C LYS A 99 -11.66 -16.59 9.36
N GLY A 100 -12.20 -16.79 8.16
CA GLY A 100 -11.36 -16.91 6.97
C GLY A 100 -10.69 -15.59 6.54
N MET A 101 -11.26 -14.42 6.89
CA MET A 101 -10.54 -13.15 6.76
C MET A 101 -9.35 -13.05 7.74
N GLN A 102 -9.49 -13.59 8.95
CA GLN A 102 -8.39 -13.64 9.92
C GLN A 102 -7.29 -14.57 9.44
N GLU A 103 -7.64 -15.80 9.01
CA GLU A 103 -6.69 -16.75 8.41
C GLU A 103 -5.94 -16.14 7.22
N PHE A 104 -6.64 -15.40 6.36
CA PHE A 104 -6.02 -14.67 5.25
C PHE A 104 -4.95 -13.69 5.74
N LEU A 105 -5.25 -12.85 6.73
CA LEU A 105 -4.27 -11.88 7.24
C LEU A 105 -3.14 -12.57 8.00
N GLU A 106 -3.42 -13.60 8.79
CA GLU A 106 -2.39 -14.39 9.47
C GLU A 106 -1.37 -14.91 8.45
N ILE A 107 -1.80 -15.49 7.33
CA ILE A 107 -0.89 -15.98 6.28
C ILE A 107 -0.15 -14.81 5.60
N VAL A 108 -0.86 -13.73 5.22
CA VAL A 108 -0.25 -12.55 4.57
C VAL A 108 0.84 -11.92 5.43
N LEU A 109 0.62 -11.84 6.74
CA LEU A 109 1.55 -11.21 7.68
C LEU A 109 2.78 -12.06 7.99
N HIS A 110 2.76 -13.35 7.67
CA HIS A 110 3.95 -14.21 7.74
C HIS A 110 4.76 -14.22 6.43
N ALA A 111 4.27 -13.60 5.35
CA ALA A 111 4.97 -13.51 4.07
C ALA A 111 5.76 -12.19 3.99
N PRO A 112 7.09 -12.22 4.13
CA PRO A 112 7.83 -10.98 4.34
C PRO A 112 7.81 -10.03 3.12
N LEU A 113 7.68 -10.57 1.91
CA LEU A 113 7.49 -9.79 0.67
C LEU A 113 6.21 -8.94 0.72
N LEU A 114 5.12 -9.45 1.30
CA LEU A 114 3.87 -8.72 1.41
C LEU A 114 3.93 -7.62 2.48
N LEU A 115 4.73 -7.84 3.53
CA LEU A 115 5.01 -6.82 4.55
C LEU A 115 5.75 -5.60 4.00
N SER A 116 6.31 -5.67 2.80
CA SER A 116 6.89 -4.51 2.13
C SER A 116 5.84 -3.59 1.50
N ASP A 117 4.62 -4.09 1.22
CA ASP A 117 3.61 -3.31 0.51
C ASP A 117 2.97 -2.23 1.41
N SER A 118 3.10 -0.96 1.01
CA SER A 118 2.54 0.18 1.77
C SER A 118 1.01 0.14 1.88
N ARG A 119 0.30 -0.49 0.94
CA ARG A 119 -1.16 -0.62 0.96
C ARG A 119 -1.62 -1.53 2.08
N LEU A 120 -0.85 -2.58 2.39
CA LEU A 120 -1.11 -3.45 3.54
C LEU A 120 -1.02 -2.67 4.86
N HIS A 121 0.02 -1.86 5.02
CA HIS A 121 0.21 -1.03 6.21
C HIS A 121 -0.90 0.02 6.37
N LEU A 122 -1.25 0.72 5.30
CA LEU A 122 -2.33 1.69 5.31
C LEU A 122 -3.68 1.02 5.64
N PHE A 123 -3.92 -0.17 5.09
CA PHE A 123 -5.14 -0.94 5.35
C PHE A 123 -5.28 -1.32 6.83
N LEU A 124 -4.18 -1.72 7.48
CA LEU A 124 -4.16 -2.20 8.87
C LEU A 124 -3.98 -1.10 9.93
N GLN A 125 -3.42 0.06 9.57
CA GLN A 125 -2.97 1.07 10.54
C GLN A 125 -3.60 2.47 10.35
N SER A 126 -4.45 2.65 9.33
CA SER A 126 -5.17 3.91 9.05
C SER A 126 -6.64 3.67 8.70
N ASP A 127 -7.47 4.69 8.87
CA ASP A 127 -8.90 4.69 8.49
C ASP A 127 -9.14 5.19 7.05
N LEU A 128 -8.11 5.16 6.20
CA LEU A 128 -8.25 5.59 4.80
C LEU A 128 -9.14 4.64 4.01
N SER A 129 -10.01 5.18 3.14
CA SER A 129 -10.72 4.37 2.14
C SER A 129 -9.75 3.79 1.12
N THR A 130 -10.11 2.65 0.50
CA THR A 130 -9.28 1.96 -0.50
C THR A 130 -8.77 2.89 -1.62
N ALA A 131 -9.62 3.79 -2.12
CA ALA A 131 -9.25 4.80 -3.11
C ALA A 131 -8.19 5.80 -2.60
N LYS A 132 -8.26 6.21 -1.32
CA LYS A 132 -7.24 7.06 -0.70
C LYS A 132 -5.95 6.29 -0.44
N ILE A 133 -6.04 5.01 -0.06
CA ILE A 133 -4.88 4.13 0.12
C ILE A 133 -4.11 4.02 -1.20
N GLU A 134 -4.80 3.75 -2.31
CA GLU A 134 -4.18 3.63 -3.62
C GLU A 134 -3.49 4.93 -4.05
N LYS A 135 -4.16 6.07 -3.93
CA LYS A 135 -3.54 7.38 -4.23
C LYS A 135 -2.33 7.65 -3.33
N CYS A 136 -2.39 7.32 -2.04
CA CYS A 136 -1.29 7.52 -1.10
C CYS A 136 -0.09 6.64 -1.44
N ALA A 137 -0.32 5.36 -1.75
CA ALA A 137 0.72 4.42 -2.17
C ALA A 137 1.41 4.84 -3.48
N LEU A 138 0.67 5.46 -4.40
CA LEU A 138 1.20 6.03 -5.65
C LEU A 138 1.89 7.40 -5.47
N GLY A 139 1.96 7.94 -4.26
CA GLY A 139 2.51 9.28 -4.01
C GLY A 139 1.66 10.42 -4.58
N LYS A 140 0.37 10.19 -4.85
CA LYS A 140 -0.57 11.18 -5.42
C LYS A 140 -1.33 11.97 -4.34
N MET A 141 -1.02 11.77 -3.06
CA MET A 141 -1.60 12.51 -1.93
C MET A 141 -0.60 13.52 -1.39
N ARG A 142 -1.11 14.56 -0.71
CA ARG A 142 -0.27 15.61 -0.09
C ARG A 142 0.40 15.18 1.21
N TYR A 143 0.04 13.99 1.70
CA TYR A 143 0.62 13.35 2.87
C TYR A 143 1.23 12.01 2.47
N THR A 144 2.28 11.63 3.18
CA THR A 144 3.00 10.37 3.06
C THR A 144 2.26 9.23 3.76
N VAL A 145 2.67 8.00 3.46
CA VAL A 145 2.20 6.79 4.15
C VAL A 145 2.42 6.91 5.67
N ALA A 146 3.56 7.43 6.10
CA ALA A 146 3.90 7.56 7.51
C ALA A 146 3.00 8.57 8.24
N GLU A 147 2.69 9.70 7.60
CA GLU A 147 1.77 10.71 8.13
C GLU A 147 0.34 10.15 8.20
N ALA A 148 -0.12 9.46 7.17
CA ALA A 148 -1.43 8.82 7.15
C ALA A 148 -1.62 7.81 8.28
N ILE A 149 -0.59 7.01 8.56
CA ILE A 149 -0.61 6.05 9.67
C ILE A 149 -0.60 6.80 11.00
N GLN A 150 0.14 7.89 11.13
CA GLN A 150 0.27 8.61 12.40
C GLN A 150 -0.98 9.40 12.79
N CYS A 151 -1.79 9.81 11.82
CA CYS A 151 -3.09 10.43 12.10
C CYS A 151 -4.03 9.45 12.83
N SER A 152 -4.60 9.93 13.94
CA SER A 152 -5.57 9.20 14.76
C SER A 152 -7.00 9.30 14.24
N SER A 153 -7.29 10.20 13.30
CA SER A 153 -8.61 10.37 12.74
C SER A 153 -8.58 10.71 11.25
N SER A 154 -9.61 10.28 10.51
CA SER A 154 -9.80 10.72 9.11
C SER A 154 -9.99 12.24 8.99
N SER A 155 -10.48 12.92 10.03
CA SER A 155 -10.64 14.39 10.06
C SER A 155 -9.30 15.12 10.07
N ASP A 156 -8.28 14.57 10.73
CA ASP A 156 -6.92 15.13 10.72
C ASP A 156 -6.32 15.02 9.31
N ILE A 157 -6.64 13.93 8.59
CA ILE A 157 -6.18 13.72 7.22
C ILE A 157 -6.86 14.68 6.22
N SER A 158 -8.15 14.99 6.37
CA SER A 158 -8.80 15.99 5.49
C SER A 158 -8.11 17.35 5.58
N ARG A 159 -7.68 17.76 6.79
CA ARG A 159 -6.94 19.02 6.99
C ARG A 159 -5.57 19.05 6.28
N LEU A 160 -4.96 17.88 6.06
CA LEU A 160 -3.74 17.75 5.25
C LEU A 160 -4.02 17.85 3.74
N GLY A 161 -5.25 17.57 3.30
CA GLY A 161 -5.69 17.67 1.91
C GLY A 161 -6.03 19.10 1.44
N ASP A 162 -6.53 19.95 2.35
CA ASP A 162 -7.22 21.21 2.01
C ASP A 162 -6.35 22.48 1.98
N LYS A 163 -5.00 22.38 1.99
CA LYS A 163 -4.13 23.57 1.85
C LYS A 163 -4.11 24.11 0.40
N ALA A 164 -5.21 24.66 -0.08
CA ALA A 164 -5.18 25.67 -1.14
C ALA A 164 -4.74 27.00 -0.51
N SER A 165 -3.59 27.52 -0.96
CA SER A 165 -3.05 28.88 -0.73
C SER A 165 -3.16 29.47 0.69
N GLY A 166 -2.02 29.52 1.38
CA GLY A 166 -1.85 30.36 2.56
C GLY A 166 -0.62 29.96 3.34
N ASP A 167 0.40 30.82 3.31
CA ASP A 167 1.61 30.72 4.14
C ASP A 167 1.21 30.49 5.60
N SER A 168 1.42 29.28 6.06
CA SER A 168 1.48 28.99 7.47
C SER A 168 2.39 27.78 7.64
N GLU A 169 3.60 28.07 8.10
CA GLU A 169 4.60 27.12 8.55
C GLU A 169 3.95 26.24 9.63
N CYS A 170 3.37 25.13 9.20
CA CYS A 170 2.94 24.09 10.11
C CYS A 170 4.21 23.33 10.49
N GLU A 171 4.54 23.38 11.77
CA GLU A 171 5.67 22.68 12.37
C GLU A 171 5.81 21.30 11.75
N ARG A 172 6.89 21.15 10.99
CA ARG A 172 7.34 19.89 10.43
C ARG A 172 7.58 18.97 11.63
N CYS A 173 6.63 18.07 11.92
CA CYS A 173 6.86 17.05 12.93
C CYS A 173 8.15 16.33 12.54
N ASN A 174 9.17 16.40 13.40
CA ASN A 174 10.47 15.76 13.17
C ASN A 174 10.30 14.24 13.02
N ILE A 175 10.13 13.77 11.79
CA ILE A 175 10.13 12.36 11.42
C ILE A 175 11.32 12.10 10.49
N GLU A 176 12.51 12.56 10.87
CA GLU A 176 13.72 12.30 10.09
C GLU A 176 14.43 10.99 10.47
N ARG A 177 14.13 10.39 11.63
CA ARG A 177 14.74 9.11 12.02
C ARG A 177 14.00 7.85 11.53
N ASN A 178 12.70 7.93 11.24
CA ASN A 178 11.90 6.73 10.90
C ASN A 178 11.61 6.57 9.40
N SER A 179 11.73 7.63 8.60
CA SER A 179 11.59 7.57 7.13
C SER A 179 12.82 6.92 6.47
N LEU A 180 14.02 7.20 7.00
CA LEU A 180 15.26 6.51 6.61
C LEU A 180 15.22 5.02 7.00
N HIS A 181 14.66 4.71 8.17
CA HIS A 181 14.54 3.33 8.65
C HIS A 181 13.59 2.46 7.80
N PHE A 182 12.51 3.02 7.23
CA PHE A 182 11.66 2.25 6.31
C PHE A 182 12.37 1.93 4.99
N LYS A 183 13.19 2.85 4.46
CA LYS A 183 14.06 2.60 3.29
C LYS A 183 15.17 1.61 3.61
N GLU A 184 15.76 1.70 4.79
CA GLU A 184 16.81 0.81 5.28
C GLU A 184 16.28 -0.61 5.56
N LEU A 185 15.07 -0.74 6.10
CA LEU A 185 14.37 -2.01 6.24
C LEU A 185 14.01 -2.62 4.87
N PHE A 186 13.51 -1.83 3.92
CA PHE A 186 13.25 -2.30 2.55
C PHE A 186 14.53 -2.77 1.85
N SER A 187 15.63 -2.02 2.03
CA SER A 187 16.96 -2.37 1.51
C SER A 187 17.49 -3.63 2.18
N ASN A 188 17.48 -3.71 3.51
CA ASN A 188 17.93 -4.89 4.27
C ASN A 188 17.06 -6.12 4.01
N PHE A 189 15.78 -5.92 3.75
CA PHE A 189 14.82 -6.97 3.40
C PHE A 189 15.05 -7.48 1.96
N CYS A 190 15.27 -6.60 0.98
CA CYS A 190 15.71 -6.99 -0.37
C CYS A 190 17.06 -7.73 -0.35
N CYS A 191 17.98 -7.36 0.55
CA CYS A 191 19.27 -8.06 0.69
C CYS A 191 19.16 -9.46 1.33
N ARG A 192 18.03 -9.80 1.96
CA ARG A 192 17.84 -11.04 2.72
C ARG A 192 16.94 -12.06 2.00
N ILE A 193 16.28 -11.64 0.92
CA ILE A 193 15.66 -12.53 -0.06
C ILE A 193 16.75 -12.94 -1.05
N ASP A 194 16.81 -14.23 -1.39
CA ASP A 194 17.81 -14.76 -2.30
C ASP A 194 17.98 -13.87 -3.56
N PRO A 195 19.22 -13.52 -3.96
CA PRO A 195 19.51 -12.61 -5.08
C PRO A 195 19.06 -13.14 -6.45
N VAL A 196 18.44 -14.32 -6.50
CA VAL A 196 17.88 -14.93 -7.70
C VAL A 196 16.52 -14.30 -8.09
N ILE A 197 15.80 -13.65 -7.16
CA ILE A 197 14.46 -13.09 -7.42
C ILE A 197 14.51 -11.60 -7.83
N PHE A 198 15.55 -10.85 -7.43
CA PHE A 198 15.69 -9.42 -7.77
C PHE A 198 17.12 -9.09 -8.25
N PRO A 199 17.32 -8.81 -9.55
CA PRO A 199 18.58 -8.25 -10.03
C PRO A 199 18.67 -6.78 -9.63
N SER A 200 19.46 -6.52 -8.59
CA SER A 200 20.24 -5.29 -8.36
C SER A 200 19.53 -3.93 -8.56
N CYS A 201 18.89 -3.40 -7.51
CA CYS A 201 18.73 -1.94 -7.38
C CYS A 201 20.06 -1.34 -6.91
N SER A 202 20.88 -0.88 -7.85
CA SER A 202 22.06 -0.07 -7.55
C SER A 202 21.63 1.34 -7.12
N SER A 203 21.61 1.59 -5.82
CA SER A 203 21.47 2.92 -5.23
C SER A 203 22.72 3.74 -5.54
N THR A 204 22.67 4.65 -6.51
CA THR A 204 23.71 5.67 -6.67
C THR A 204 23.46 6.79 -5.67
N SER A 205 24.28 6.87 -4.62
CA SER A 205 24.34 8.02 -3.72
C SER A 205 25.05 9.17 -4.43
N SER A 206 24.29 10.15 -4.92
CA SER A 206 24.83 11.41 -5.43
C SER A 206 24.77 12.49 -4.35
N SER A 207 25.88 12.64 -3.63
CA SER A 207 26.23 13.83 -2.87
C SER A 207 27.22 14.67 -3.68
N GLY A 208 26.94 15.95 -3.92
CA GLY A 208 27.98 16.91 -4.35
C GLY A 208 27.54 18.00 -5.32
N LEU A 209 27.24 19.18 -4.75
CA LEU A 209 27.71 20.53 -5.13
C LEU A 209 27.97 20.85 -6.62
N GLY A 210 27.31 21.91 -7.09
CA GLY A 210 27.49 22.46 -8.43
C GLY A 210 28.77 23.28 -8.62
N VAL A 211 29.13 23.46 -9.90
CA VAL A 211 29.91 24.59 -10.43
C VAL A 211 29.44 24.83 -11.88
N SER A 212 29.02 26.06 -12.17
CA SER A 212 28.80 26.58 -13.52
C SER A 212 30.10 26.66 -14.30
N VAL A 213 30.09 26.27 -15.58
CA VAL A 213 30.89 26.92 -16.63
C VAL A 213 30.09 26.90 -17.94
N ASP A 214 29.99 28.10 -18.51
CA ASP A 214 29.44 28.48 -19.82
C ASP A 214 30.38 28.04 -20.96
N SER A 215 29.83 27.61 -22.10
CA SER A 215 30.50 27.66 -23.41
C SER A 215 29.48 27.51 -24.55
N SER A 216 29.19 28.62 -25.21
CA SER A 216 28.54 28.74 -26.53
C SER A 216 29.43 28.25 -27.67
N VAL A 217 28.87 27.57 -28.69
CA VAL A 217 29.12 27.67 -30.16
C VAL A 217 28.15 26.66 -30.84
N ARG A 218 27.06 27.12 -31.48
CA ARG A 218 26.90 27.41 -32.93
C ARG A 218 27.12 26.19 -33.85
N GLU A 219 26.04 25.59 -34.36
CA GLU A 219 25.73 25.49 -35.79
C GLU A 219 24.40 24.74 -36.07
N SER A 220 23.65 25.26 -37.02
CA SER A 220 22.51 24.68 -37.76
C SER A 220 22.62 25.34 -39.15
N PRO A 221 22.22 24.71 -40.28
CA PRO A 221 20.84 24.27 -40.51
C PRO A 221 20.61 23.05 -41.44
N LEU A 222 19.33 22.69 -41.54
CA LEU A 222 18.63 21.68 -42.37
C LEU A 222 18.92 21.78 -43.90
N PRO A 223 18.40 20.86 -44.73
CA PRO A 223 17.02 21.06 -45.24
C PRO A 223 16.15 19.79 -45.39
N PHE A 224 14.85 20.06 -45.34
CA PHE A 224 13.72 19.24 -45.83
C PHE A 224 13.67 19.18 -47.37
N GLU A 225 13.20 18.06 -47.92
CA GLU A 225 12.27 17.92 -49.07
C GLU A 225 11.66 16.50 -48.93
N SER A 226 10.36 16.28 -48.63
CA SER A 226 9.11 16.44 -49.40
C SER A 226 8.90 15.48 -50.58
N SER A 227 7.67 14.92 -50.58
CA SER A 227 6.86 14.46 -51.71
C SER A 227 6.79 12.97 -52.09
N ASP A 228 5.59 12.45 -51.81
CA ASP A 228 4.70 11.73 -52.72
C ASP A 228 5.03 10.29 -53.14
N ARG A 229 4.18 9.37 -52.66
CA ARG A 229 3.32 8.52 -53.52
C ARG A 229 2.38 7.61 -52.73
N ASP A 230 1.08 7.89 -52.79
CA ASP A 230 0.03 6.87 -52.96
C ASP A 230 -0.11 6.58 -54.47
N PRO A 231 -0.50 5.35 -54.87
CA PRO A 231 -1.92 5.14 -55.15
C PRO A 231 -2.48 3.74 -54.81
N GLU A 232 -3.72 3.78 -54.32
CA GLU A 232 -4.92 3.02 -54.71
C GLU A 232 -4.92 1.50 -55.04
N LEU A 233 -5.95 0.87 -54.43
CA LEU A 233 -6.91 -0.13 -54.93
C LEU A 233 -6.48 -1.58 -55.23
N CYS A 234 -7.15 -2.50 -54.52
CA CYS A 234 -8.10 -3.51 -55.01
C CYS A 234 -7.94 -4.78 -54.16
N GLY A 235 -8.94 -5.48 -53.65
CA GLY A 235 -10.37 -5.44 -53.81
C GLY A 235 -10.98 -6.53 -52.93
N SER A 236 -12.26 -6.37 -52.66
CA SER A 236 -13.17 -7.30 -52.01
C SER A 236 -13.13 -8.72 -52.61
N LEU A 237 -13.35 -9.74 -51.78
CA LEU A 237 -14.14 -10.90 -52.16
C LEU A 237 -14.76 -11.55 -50.91
N SER A 238 -16.07 -11.72 -51.05
CA SER A 238 -17.08 -12.24 -50.14
C SER A 238 -17.17 -13.76 -50.16
N GLU A 239 -18.10 -14.26 -49.32
CA GLU A 239 -18.68 -15.61 -49.27
C GLU A 239 -17.83 -16.64 -48.50
N SER A 240 -18.32 -17.25 -47.40
CA SER A 240 -19.63 -17.88 -47.20
C SER A 240 -20.06 -17.85 -45.74
#